data_AF-A0A424M6S6-F1
#
_entry.id   AF-A0A424M6S6-F1
#
_cell.length_a   1.000
_cell.length_b   1.000
_cell.length_c   1.000
_cell.angle_alpha   90.00
_cell.angle_beta   90.00
_cell.angle_gamma   90.00
#
_symmetry.space_group_name_H-M   'P 1'
#
loop_
_entity.id
_entity.type
_entity.pdbx_description
1 polymer ?
#
loop_
_entity_poly.entity_id
_entity_poly.type
_entity_poly.pdbx_seq_one_letter_code
_entity_poly.pdbx_strand_id
1 'polypeptide(L)'
;MKRLEKQTEEAQLQTQTQRAQSESEQAEAVQVIGSALERLAQGDLNAKIHADMPAGYEQLKVDFNAAVQKLAFAVSNVVSSIGNMRSGSQEISKAAMDLSRRTKQQAASVEEASATLAQINTSVTDTASTAKEARSVVDTAASDAEQSGQVVAQTIEAMKRIEASSEEMGKIINVIDELAFQTNLLALNAGVEAARAGEAGRGFAVVASEVRGLADRSATAAKDISNLIAASVTEVEAGSSLVSKTGESLAGISDKIITIATMIAEMSESASDQSSQLGEVTMAVSNIDRGTQENAAVAEQSTAACQSLLQQSGQLSELVQQFKLGGPTQDQLRRELESVAPHAFAKQPQASGSPQKRATSSAA
;
A
#
# COMPACT_ATOMS: atom_id res chain seq x y z
N MET A 1 3.78 121.84 15.41
CA MET A 1 4.30 121.24 16.65
C MET A 1 3.22 120.38 17.32
N LYS A 2 2.20 120.91 18.01
CA LYS A 2 1.18 120.10 18.73
C LYS A 2 0.38 119.06 17.92
N ARG A 3 0.16 119.24 16.62
CA ARG A 3 -0.51 118.23 15.75
C ARG A 3 0.40 117.06 15.37
N LEU A 4 1.71 117.32 15.29
CA LEU A 4 2.71 116.29 14.96
C LEU A 4 2.97 115.39 16.18
N GLU A 5 3.06 115.99 17.38
CA GLU A 5 3.17 115.27 18.66
C GLU A 5 1.98 114.35 18.92
N LYS A 6 0.75 114.84 18.67
CA LYS A 6 -0.48 114.04 18.83
C LYS A 6 -0.58 112.88 17.82
N GLN A 7 -0.12 113.09 16.59
CA GLN A 7 -0.03 112.01 15.58
C GLN A 7 1.04 110.98 15.92
N THR A 8 2.18 111.39 16.49
CA THR A 8 3.19 110.44 16.98
C THR A 8 2.75 109.70 18.23
N GLU A 9 2.00 110.32 19.15
CA GLU A 9 1.38 109.64 20.30
C GLU A 9 0.30 108.65 19.86
N GLU A 10 -0.60 109.03 18.96
CA GLU A 10 -1.63 108.13 18.41
C GLU A 10 -1.00 106.97 17.63
N ALA A 11 0.06 107.21 16.86
CA ALA A 11 0.81 106.17 16.15
C ALA A 11 1.60 105.25 17.09
N GLN A 12 2.19 105.79 18.17
CA GLN A 12 2.87 104.99 19.20
C GLN A 12 1.87 104.15 20.00
N LEU A 13 0.71 104.70 20.33
CA LEU A 13 -0.37 104.00 21.03
C LEU A 13 -0.91 102.87 20.14
N GLN A 14 -1.19 103.13 18.85
CA GLN A 14 -1.59 102.12 17.86
C GLN A 14 -0.53 101.03 17.68
N THR A 15 0.74 101.39 17.61
CA THR A 15 1.84 100.42 17.49
C THR A 15 1.97 99.57 18.76
N GLN A 16 1.78 100.15 19.94
CA GLN A 16 1.72 99.40 21.20
C GLN A 16 0.48 98.51 21.28
N THR A 17 -0.69 98.96 20.82
CA THR A 17 -1.91 98.14 20.82
C THR A 17 -1.79 96.98 19.83
N GLN A 18 -1.23 97.21 18.63
CA GLN A 18 -0.95 96.16 17.65
C GLN A 18 0.09 95.17 18.14
N ARG A 19 1.17 95.63 18.81
CA ARG A 19 2.14 94.72 19.44
C ARG A 19 1.51 93.89 20.56
N ALA A 20 0.74 94.52 21.45
CA ALA A 20 0.07 93.81 22.54
C ALA A 20 -0.99 92.82 22.02
N GLN A 21 -1.74 93.17 20.97
CA GLN A 21 -2.65 92.24 20.29
C GLN A 21 -1.89 91.09 19.63
N SER A 22 -0.82 91.38 18.90
CA SER A 22 0.00 90.35 18.25
C SER A 22 0.68 89.41 19.27
N GLU A 23 1.15 89.93 20.40
CA GLU A 23 1.72 89.13 21.49
C GLU A 23 0.65 88.27 22.17
N SER A 24 -0.56 88.81 22.36
CA SER A 24 -1.71 88.05 22.90
C SER A 24 -2.16 86.96 21.94
N GLU A 25 -2.31 87.26 20.65
CA GLU A 25 -2.67 86.31 19.59
C GLU A 25 -1.60 85.20 19.45
N GLN A 26 -0.32 85.56 19.55
CA GLN A 26 0.78 84.59 19.55
C GLN A 26 0.77 83.72 20.81
N ALA A 27 0.57 84.30 22.00
CA ALA A 27 0.49 83.56 23.25
C ALA A 27 -0.68 82.57 23.26
N GLU A 28 -1.85 82.98 22.77
CA GLU A 28 -3.02 82.12 22.61
C GLU A 28 -2.75 80.96 21.63
N ALA A 29 -2.18 81.26 20.46
CA ALA A 29 -1.84 80.25 19.47
C ALA A 29 -0.85 79.20 20.01
N VAL A 30 0.21 79.66 20.69
CA VAL A 30 1.21 78.79 21.32
C VAL A 30 0.59 77.94 22.43
N GLN A 31 -0.31 78.50 23.25
CA GLN A 31 -0.97 77.78 24.32
C GLN A 31 -1.89 76.66 23.79
N VAL A 32 -2.68 76.95 22.76
CA VAL A 32 -3.59 75.98 22.13
C VAL A 32 -2.79 74.83 21.49
N ILE A 33 -1.73 75.15 20.74
CA ILE A 33 -0.86 74.13 20.14
C ILE A 33 -0.10 73.35 21.21
N GLY A 34 0.40 74.02 22.25
CA GLY A 34 1.06 73.39 23.39
C GLY A 34 0.16 72.36 24.09
N SER A 35 -1.10 72.71 24.34
CA SER A 35 -2.09 71.78 24.90
C SER A 35 -2.41 70.61 23.96
N ALA A 36 -2.51 70.87 22.66
CA ALA A 36 -2.74 69.81 21.67
C ALA A 36 -1.53 68.85 21.55
N LEU A 37 -0.31 69.38 21.62
CA LEU A 37 0.93 68.59 21.66
C LEU A 37 1.06 67.79 22.96
N GLU A 38 0.65 68.35 24.10
CA GLU A 38 0.62 67.63 25.38
C GLU A 38 -0.33 66.43 25.32
N ARG A 39 -1.53 66.63 24.75
CA ARG A 39 -2.49 65.53 24.52
C ARG A 39 -1.91 64.48 23.57
N LEU A 40 -1.28 64.91 22.47
CA LEU A 40 -0.62 64.00 21.52
C LEU A 40 0.52 63.21 22.17
N ALA A 41 1.32 63.84 23.04
CA ALA A 41 2.40 63.19 23.79
C ALA A 41 1.87 62.17 24.81
N GLN A 42 0.65 62.35 25.32
CA GLN A 42 -0.08 61.37 26.13
C GLN A 42 -0.76 60.26 25.28
N GLY A 43 -0.50 60.22 23.98
CA GLY A 43 -1.05 59.23 23.05
C GLY A 43 -2.45 59.53 22.54
N ASP A 44 -3.00 60.73 22.76
CA ASP A 44 -4.33 61.10 22.24
C ASP A 44 -4.27 61.46 20.75
N LEU A 45 -4.51 60.47 19.89
CA LEU A 45 -4.57 60.64 18.44
C LEU A 45 -5.90 61.25 17.97
N ASN A 46 -6.77 61.66 18.90
CA ASN A 46 -7.98 62.42 18.63
C ASN A 46 -7.85 63.90 19.07
N ALA A 47 -6.64 64.35 19.43
CA ALA A 47 -6.34 65.72 19.82
C ALA A 47 -6.37 66.67 18.61
N LYS A 48 -7.57 66.98 18.09
CA LYS A 48 -7.75 68.01 17.05
C LYS A 48 -7.88 69.40 17.68
N ILE A 49 -7.28 70.40 17.03
CA ILE A 49 -7.46 71.81 17.37
C ILE A 49 -8.75 72.30 16.73
N HIS A 50 -9.76 72.57 17.56
CA HIS A 50 -11.06 73.12 17.15
C HIS A 50 -11.18 74.63 17.36
N ALA A 51 -10.29 75.23 18.15
CA ALA A 51 -10.30 76.67 18.39
C ALA A 51 -10.04 77.46 17.11
N ASP A 52 -10.65 78.64 17.00
CA ASP A 52 -10.35 79.60 15.94
C ASP A 52 -8.96 80.18 16.18
N MET A 53 -8.08 80.07 15.19
CA MET A 53 -6.72 80.61 15.27
C MET A 53 -6.66 82.00 14.65
N PRO A 54 -5.81 82.90 15.16
CA PRO A 54 -5.49 84.14 14.47
C PRO A 54 -5.02 83.84 13.05
N ALA A 55 -5.33 84.72 12.08
CA ALA A 55 -5.15 84.45 10.65
C ALA A 55 -3.72 84.02 10.24
N GLY A 56 -2.69 84.43 10.99
CA GLY A 56 -1.30 84.01 10.77
C GLY A 56 -0.96 82.57 11.21
N TYR A 57 -1.83 81.90 11.99
CA TYR A 57 -1.59 80.58 12.59
C TYR A 57 -2.58 79.50 12.14
N GLU A 58 -3.58 79.82 11.31
CA GLU A 58 -4.57 78.85 10.81
C GLU A 58 -3.91 77.70 10.02
N GLN A 59 -2.86 77.99 9.23
CA GLN A 59 -2.11 76.96 8.52
C GLN A 59 -1.45 75.96 9.47
N LEU A 60 -0.93 76.43 10.60
CA LEU A 60 -0.29 75.59 11.61
C LEU A 60 -1.30 74.64 12.28
N LYS A 61 -2.53 75.12 12.51
CA LYS A 61 -3.66 74.28 12.95
C LYS A 61 -4.02 73.23 11.91
N VAL A 62 -4.11 73.59 10.62
CA VAL A 62 -4.40 72.66 9.52
C VAL A 62 -3.32 71.57 9.44
N ASP A 63 -2.05 71.96 9.41
CA ASP A 63 -0.92 71.02 9.30
C ASP A 63 -0.82 70.10 10.52
N PHE A 64 -1.04 70.63 11.73
CA PHE A 64 -1.11 69.85 12.97
C PHE A 64 -2.25 68.82 12.92
N ASN A 65 -3.46 69.25 12.58
CA ASN A 65 -4.62 68.36 12.49
C ASN A 65 -4.40 67.27 11.44
N ALA A 66 -3.85 67.60 10.27
CA ALA A 66 -3.51 66.65 9.23
C ALA A 66 -2.46 65.62 9.69
N ALA A 67 -1.44 66.06 10.44
CA ALA A 67 -0.41 65.18 10.99
C ALA A 67 -1.00 64.19 12.02
N VAL A 68 -1.82 64.68 12.96
CA VAL A 68 -2.51 63.84 13.95
C VAL A 68 -3.39 62.81 13.25
N GLN A 69 -4.14 63.22 12.22
CA GLN A 69 -5.03 62.33 11.48
C GLN A 69 -4.26 61.26 10.70
N LYS A 70 -3.13 61.62 10.07
CA LYS A 70 -2.26 60.67 9.36
C LYS A 70 -1.63 59.66 10.32
N LEU A 71 -1.24 60.09 11.51
CA LEU A 71 -0.74 59.22 12.56
C LEU A 71 -1.85 58.28 13.07
N ALA A 72 -3.06 58.80 13.32
CA ALA A 72 -4.23 58.01 13.70
C ALA A 72 -4.55 56.92 12.67
N PHE A 73 -4.51 57.25 11.38
CA PHE A 73 -4.71 56.29 10.29
C PHE A 73 -3.62 55.22 10.24
N ALA A 74 -2.34 55.61 10.37
CA ALA A 74 -1.22 54.66 10.38
C ALA A 74 -1.33 53.68 11.57
N VAL A 75 -1.62 54.20 12.77
CA VAL A 75 -1.79 53.38 13.98
C VAL A 75 -3.02 52.47 13.85
N SER A 76 -4.12 52.95 13.29
CA SER A 76 -5.31 52.13 13.00
C SER A 76 -5.00 50.96 12.05
N ASN A 77 -4.20 51.19 11.00
CA ASN A 77 -3.74 50.12 10.10
C ASN A 77 -2.90 49.08 10.83
N VAL A 78 -2.04 49.51 11.77
CA VAL A 78 -1.25 48.60 12.60
C VAL A 78 -2.16 47.75 13.50
N VAL A 79 -3.15 48.35 14.17
CA VAL A 79 -4.14 47.60 14.99
C VAL A 79 -4.86 46.55 14.15
N SER A 80 -5.34 46.92 12.96
CA SER A 80 -6.00 45.99 12.04
C SER A 80 -5.07 44.85 11.62
N SER A 81 -3.82 45.16 11.29
CA SER A 81 -2.81 44.16 10.91
C SER A 81 -2.48 43.19 12.05
N ILE A 82 -2.37 43.68 13.28
CA ILE A 82 -2.18 42.85 14.48
C ILE A 82 -3.40 41.93 14.69
N GLY A 83 -4.62 42.45 14.52
CA GLY A 83 -5.85 41.66 14.59
C GLY A 83 -5.86 40.51 13.57
N ASN A 84 -5.54 40.81 12.31
CA ASN A 84 -5.43 39.81 11.24
C ASN A 84 -4.34 38.77 11.52
N MET A 85 -3.17 39.20 12.00
CA MET A 85 -2.06 38.31 12.38
C MET A 85 -2.45 37.37 13.52
N ARG A 86 -3.18 37.87 14.51
CA ARG A 86 -3.68 37.07 15.63
C ARG A 86 -4.67 36.02 15.15
N SER A 87 -5.67 36.42 14.36
CA SER A 87 -6.66 35.50 13.79
C SER A 87 -6.02 34.44 12.90
N GLY A 88 -5.12 34.84 11.99
CA GLY A 88 -4.41 33.92 11.12
C GLY A 88 -3.52 32.92 11.89
N SER A 89 -2.82 33.39 12.93
CA SER A 89 -2.00 32.50 13.77
C SER A 89 -2.84 31.50 14.57
N GLN A 90 -4.03 31.90 15.03
CA GLN A 90 -4.97 30.98 15.69
C GLN A 90 -5.50 29.91 14.74
N GLU A 91 -5.81 30.29 13.50
CA GLU A 91 -6.29 29.36 12.48
C GLU A 91 -5.21 28.36 12.06
N ILE A 92 -3.98 28.82 11.83
CA ILE A 92 -2.83 27.95 11.53
C ILE A 92 -2.54 27.02 12.72
N SER A 93 -2.56 27.52 13.96
CA SER A 93 -2.38 26.70 15.15
C SER A 93 -3.43 25.59 15.26
N LYS A 94 -4.70 25.90 14.97
CA LYS A 94 -5.77 24.91 14.94
C LYS A 94 -5.55 23.86 13.85
N ALA A 95 -5.15 24.28 12.64
CA ALA A 95 -4.85 23.38 11.54
C ALA A 95 -3.65 22.47 11.86
N ALA A 96 -2.61 23.00 12.51
CA ALA A 96 -1.43 22.25 12.94
C ALA A 96 -1.78 21.22 14.03
N MET A 97 -2.65 21.56 14.99
CA MET A 97 -3.15 20.60 15.98
C MET A 97 -3.98 19.47 15.34
N ASP A 98 -4.83 19.77 14.35
CA ASP A 98 -5.56 18.74 13.63
C ASP A 98 -4.64 17.85 12.78
N LEU A 99 -3.64 18.44 12.12
CA LEU A 99 -2.59 17.70 11.41
C LEU A 99 -1.87 16.75 12.38
N SER A 100 -1.42 17.22 13.55
CA SER A 100 -0.78 16.39 14.57
C SER A 100 -1.67 15.21 14.99
N ARG A 101 -2.96 15.43 15.23
CA ARG A 101 -3.92 14.37 15.57
C ARG A 101 -4.05 13.33 14.45
N ARG A 102 -4.21 13.77 13.21
CA ARG A 102 -4.31 12.88 12.03
C ARG A 102 -3.01 12.12 11.79
N THR A 103 -1.87 12.77 11.96
CA THR A 103 -0.55 12.15 11.84
C THR A 103 -0.34 11.06 12.90
N LYS A 104 -0.77 11.27 14.15
CA LYS A 104 -0.73 10.23 15.20
C LYS A 104 -1.61 9.04 14.86
N GLN A 105 -2.81 9.28 14.32
CA GLN A 105 -3.68 8.20 13.87
C GLN A 105 -3.07 7.44 12.68
N GLN A 106 -2.47 8.15 11.74
CA GLN A 106 -1.77 7.56 10.60
C GLN A 106 -0.56 6.73 11.04
N ALA A 107 0.22 7.19 12.02
CA ALA A 107 1.33 6.44 12.59
C ALA A 107 0.86 5.08 13.14
N ALA A 108 -0.24 5.05 13.91
CA ALA A 108 -0.82 3.81 14.41
C ALA A 108 -1.24 2.85 13.26
N SER A 109 -1.84 3.38 12.19
CA SER A 109 -2.18 2.57 11.01
C SER A 109 -0.96 2.04 10.26
N VAL A 110 0.13 2.81 10.23
CA VAL A 110 1.41 2.39 9.61
C VAL A 110 2.08 1.30 10.44
N GLU A 111 2.04 1.38 11.77
CA GLU A 111 2.54 0.33 12.67
C GLU A 111 1.74 -0.98 12.50
N GLU A 112 0.41 -0.90 12.48
CA GLU A 112 -0.46 -2.05 12.26
C GLU A 112 -0.24 -2.69 10.88
N ALA A 113 -0.12 -1.87 9.84
CA ALA A 113 0.20 -2.33 8.48
C ALA A 113 1.57 -3.02 8.44
N SER A 114 2.58 -2.47 9.12
CA SER A 114 3.93 -3.06 9.19
C SER A 114 3.91 -4.42 9.90
N ALA A 115 3.18 -4.53 11.01
CA ALA A 115 3.01 -5.81 11.72
C ALA A 115 2.29 -6.85 10.84
N THR A 116 1.24 -6.45 10.14
CA THR A 116 0.51 -7.31 9.19
C THR A 116 1.41 -7.78 8.05
N LEU A 117 2.22 -6.88 7.48
CA LEU A 117 3.17 -7.23 6.42
C LEU A 117 4.24 -8.21 6.91
N ALA A 118 4.74 -8.04 8.13
CA ALA A 118 5.68 -9.00 8.72
C ALA A 118 5.05 -10.39 8.85
N GLN A 119 3.79 -10.47 9.30
CA GLN A 119 3.07 -11.74 9.39
C GLN A 119 2.84 -12.38 8.01
N ILE A 120 2.46 -11.59 7.01
CA ILE A 120 2.30 -12.07 5.63
C ILE A 120 3.64 -12.59 5.08
N ASN A 121 4.74 -11.86 5.31
CA ASN A 121 6.06 -12.27 4.84
C ASN A 121 6.51 -13.61 5.47
N THR A 122 6.23 -13.82 6.76
CA THR A 122 6.44 -15.12 7.42
C THR A 122 5.61 -16.21 6.74
N SER A 123 4.31 -15.97 6.53
CA SER A 123 3.42 -16.96 5.89
C SER A 123 3.84 -17.31 4.45
N VAL A 124 4.35 -16.36 3.68
CA VAL A 124 4.88 -16.57 2.33
C VAL A 124 6.16 -17.40 2.37
N THR A 125 7.06 -17.09 3.30
CA THR A 125 8.30 -17.85 3.52
C THR A 125 8.00 -19.30 3.93
N ASP A 126 7.05 -19.50 4.84
CA ASP A 126 6.60 -20.81 5.27
C ASP A 126 5.99 -21.59 4.10
N THR A 127 5.15 -20.94 3.28
CA THR A 127 4.56 -21.54 2.08
C THR A 127 5.63 -21.99 1.08
N ALA A 128 6.66 -21.16 0.85
CA ALA A 128 7.78 -21.53 -0.01
C ALA A 128 8.56 -22.75 0.53
N SER A 129 8.79 -22.78 1.85
CA SER A 129 9.45 -23.91 2.51
C SER A 129 8.62 -25.20 2.39
N THR A 130 7.32 -25.13 2.69
CA THR A 130 6.40 -26.27 2.57
C THR A 130 6.27 -26.75 1.13
N ALA A 131 6.24 -25.86 0.14
CA ALA A 131 6.25 -26.23 -1.27
C ALA A 131 7.53 -27.00 -1.63
N LYS A 132 8.68 -26.57 -1.13
CA LYS A 132 9.95 -27.27 -1.34
C LYS A 132 9.97 -28.67 -0.71
N GLU A 133 9.43 -28.82 0.50
CA GLU A 133 9.31 -30.12 1.16
C GLU A 133 8.33 -31.04 0.42
N ALA A 134 7.16 -30.51 0.03
CA ALA A 134 6.17 -31.24 -0.75
C ALA A 134 6.74 -31.73 -2.08
N ARG A 135 7.60 -30.92 -2.74
CA ARG A 135 8.30 -31.33 -3.96
C ARG A 135 9.16 -32.58 -3.74
N SER A 136 9.92 -32.64 -2.65
CA SER A 136 10.74 -33.82 -2.33
C SER A 136 9.91 -35.08 -2.10
N VAL A 137 8.74 -34.95 -1.47
CA VAL A 137 7.81 -36.07 -1.26
C VAL A 137 7.24 -36.55 -2.60
N VAL A 138 6.87 -35.62 -3.48
CA VAL A 138 6.32 -35.91 -4.81
C VAL A 138 7.38 -36.56 -5.72
N ASP A 139 8.62 -36.09 -5.68
CA ASP A 139 9.74 -36.69 -6.42
C ASP A 139 9.98 -38.15 -5.98
N THR A 140 9.87 -38.42 -4.67
CA THR A 140 9.98 -39.79 -4.11
C THR A 140 8.81 -40.65 -4.56
N ALA A 141 7.57 -40.14 -4.48
CA ALA A 141 6.38 -40.85 -4.94
C ALA A 141 6.41 -41.14 -6.45
N ALA A 142 6.98 -40.25 -7.27
CA ALA A 142 7.19 -40.46 -8.70
C ALA A 142 8.13 -41.64 -8.95
N SER A 143 9.26 -41.68 -8.25
CA SER A 143 10.23 -42.79 -8.32
C SER A 143 9.59 -44.12 -7.89
N ASP A 144 8.82 -44.13 -6.81
CA ASP A 144 8.14 -45.34 -6.32
C ASP A 144 7.08 -45.85 -7.32
N ALA A 145 6.34 -44.93 -7.97
CA ALA A 145 5.37 -45.26 -9.00
C ALA A 145 6.05 -45.84 -10.24
N GLU A 146 7.18 -45.27 -10.68
CA GLU A 146 7.97 -45.79 -11.80
C GLU A 146 8.50 -47.21 -11.50
N GLN A 147 9.07 -47.42 -10.31
CA GLN A 147 9.53 -48.74 -9.89
C GLN A 147 8.38 -49.76 -9.84
N SER A 148 7.23 -49.35 -9.29
CA SER A 148 6.03 -50.20 -9.24
C SER A 148 5.54 -50.59 -10.65
N GLY A 149 5.59 -49.65 -11.60
CA GLY A 149 5.28 -49.91 -13.00
C GLY A 149 6.20 -50.97 -13.63
N GLN A 150 7.51 -50.91 -13.35
CA GLN A 150 8.47 -51.91 -13.82
C GLN A 150 8.17 -53.31 -13.25
N VAL A 151 7.86 -53.40 -11.95
CA VAL A 151 7.51 -54.68 -11.30
C VAL A 151 6.23 -55.27 -11.89
N VAL A 152 5.21 -54.45 -12.14
CA VAL A 152 3.97 -54.91 -12.79
C VAL A 152 4.25 -55.41 -14.20
N ALA A 153 5.06 -54.69 -15.00
CA ALA A 153 5.44 -55.13 -16.34
C ALA A 153 6.16 -56.50 -16.32
N GLN A 154 7.10 -56.69 -15.40
CA GLN A 154 7.78 -57.98 -15.20
C GLN A 154 6.81 -59.09 -14.76
N THR A 155 5.81 -58.77 -13.94
CA THR A 155 4.79 -59.71 -13.47
C THR A 155 3.88 -60.17 -14.60
N ILE A 156 3.47 -59.26 -15.49
CA ILE A 156 2.68 -59.60 -16.69
C ILE A 156 3.49 -60.55 -17.59
N GLU A 157 4.78 -60.29 -17.78
CA GLU A 157 5.65 -61.17 -18.56
C GLU A 157 5.77 -62.56 -17.92
N ALA A 158 5.90 -62.64 -16.60
CA ALA A 158 5.93 -63.91 -15.88
C ALA A 158 4.63 -64.70 -16.03
N MET A 159 3.47 -64.04 -15.92
CA MET A 159 2.17 -64.69 -16.13
C MET A 159 2.02 -65.24 -17.55
N LYS A 160 2.45 -64.50 -18.58
CA LYS A 160 2.46 -64.99 -19.97
C LYS A 160 3.33 -66.23 -20.16
N ARG A 161 4.48 -66.32 -19.46
CA ARG A 161 5.32 -67.52 -19.50
C ARG A 161 4.64 -68.71 -18.82
N ILE A 162 3.92 -68.48 -17.72
CA ILE A 162 3.16 -69.53 -17.02
C ILE A 162 2.00 -70.03 -17.88
N GLU A 163 1.28 -69.13 -18.52
CA GLU A 163 0.20 -69.42 -19.48
C GLU A 163 0.73 -70.32 -20.62
N ALA A 164 1.80 -69.89 -21.30
CA ALA A 164 2.43 -70.68 -22.37
C ALA A 164 2.91 -72.07 -21.90
N SER A 165 3.53 -72.14 -20.72
CA SER A 165 3.95 -73.42 -20.13
C SER A 165 2.75 -74.32 -19.81
N SER A 166 1.61 -73.76 -19.43
CA SER A 166 0.40 -74.50 -19.08
C SER A 166 -0.29 -75.06 -20.33
N GLU A 167 -0.33 -74.30 -21.41
CA GLU A 167 -0.77 -74.79 -22.72
C GLU A 167 0.10 -75.94 -23.23
N GLU A 168 1.43 -75.84 -23.06
CA GLU A 168 2.37 -76.89 -23.47
C GLU A 168 2.19 -78.16 -22.63
N MET A 169 1.98 -78.03 -21.31
CA MET A 169 1.59 -79.15 -20.46
C MET A 169 0.28 -79.80 -20.93
N GLY A 170 -0.72 -79.00 -21.32
CA GLY A 170 -1.98 -79.50 -21.87
C GLY A 170 -1.77 -80.36 -23.12
N LYS A 171 -0.88 -79.94 -24.04
CA LYS A 171 -0.52 -80.72 -25.24
C LYS A 171 0.13 -82.06 -24.86
N ILE A 172 1.03 -82.06 -23.89
CA ILE A 172 1.70 -83.29 -23.42
C ILE A 172 0.68 -84.27 -22.81
N ILE A 173 -0.27 -83.76 -22.02
CA ILE A 173 -1.30 -84.61 -21.40
C ILE A 173 -2.25 -85.21 -22.45
N ASN A 174 -2.58 -84.47 -23.52
CA ASN A 174 -3.33 -85.03 -24.65
C ASN A 174 -2.59 -86.18 -25.33
N VAL A 175 -1.27 -86.07 -25.51
CA VAL A 175 -0.45 -87.18 -26.05
C VAL A 175 -0.45 -88.37 -25.10
N ILE A 176 -0.41 -88.15 -23.78
CA ILE A 176 -0.47 -89.23 -22.79
C ILE A 176 -1.82 -89.95 -22.83
N ASP A 177 -2.93 -89.22 -22.96
CA ASP A 177 -4.27 -89.81 -23.13
C ASP A 177 -4.36 -90.64 -24.42
N GLU A 178 -3.80 -90.13 -25.52
CA GLU A 178 -3.70 -90.88 -26.79
C GLU A 178 -2.87 -92.17 -26.63
N LEU A 179 -1.72 -92.10 -25.95
CA LEU A 179 -0.88 -93.28 -25.68
C LEU A 179 -1.60 -94.29 -24.77
N ALA A 180 -2.37 -93.83 -23.78
CA ALA A 180 -3.18 -94.69 -22.93
C ALA A 180 -4.26 -95.39 -23.76
N PHE A 181 -4.94 -94.68 -24.66
CA PHE A 181 -5.93 -95.25 -25.58
C PHE A 181 -5.31 -96.29 -26.55
N GLN A 182 -4.16 -95.98 -27.14
CA GLN A 182 -3.43 -96.92 -27.99
C GLN A 182 -3.00 -98.17 -27.21
N THR A 183 -2.54 -98.01 -25.97
CA THR A 183 -2.19 -99.13 -25.07
C THR A 183 -3.41 -99.99 -24.73
N ASN A 184 -4.56 -99.37 -24.49
CA ASN A 184 -5.83 -100.05 -24.24
C ASN A 184 -6.24 -100.92 -25.44
N LEU A 185 -6.13 -100.38 -26.66
CA LEU A 185 -6.40 -101.11 -27.90
C LEU A 185 -5.41 -102.26 -28.15
N LEU A 186 -4.11 -102.04 -27.89
CA LEU A 186 -3.09 -103.09 -27.98
C LEU A 186 -3.36 -104.22 -26.99
N ALA A 187 -3.70 -103.89 -25.75
CA ALA A 187 -4.06 -104.85 -24.71
C ALA A 187 -5.33 -105.62 -25.06
N LEU A 188 -6.34 -104.96 -25.65
CA LEU A 188 -7.54 -105.61 -26.15
C LEU A 188 -7.20 -106.64 -27.25
N ASN A 189 -6.39 -106.24 -28.25
CA ASN A 189 -5.96 -107.15 -29.31
C ASN A 189 -5.18 -108.35 -28.76
N ALA A 190 -4.28 -108.13 -27.80
CA ALA A 190 -3.55 -109.20 -27.13
C ALA A 190 -4.48 -110.12 -26.32
N GLY A 191 -5.48 -109.57 -25.64
CA GLY A 191 -6.49 -110.35 -24.93
C GLY A 191 -7.34 -111.23 -25.86
N VAL A 192 -7.71 -110.71 -27.03
CA VAL A 192 -8.43 -111.47 -28.07
C VAL A 192 -7.58 -112.63 -28.61
N GLU A 193 -6.31 -112.37 -28.93
CA GLU A 193 -5.42 -113.43 -29.45
C GLU A 193 -5.07 -114.47 -28.36
N ALA A 194 -4.95 -114.04 -27.10
CA ALA A 194 -4.79 -114.95 -25.96
C ALA A 194 -6.01 -115.85 -25.75
N ALA A 195 -7.23 -115.32 -25.90
CA ALA A 195 -8.46 -116.13 -25.88
C ALA A 195 -8.51 -117.13 -27.04
N ARG A 196 -7.99 -116.73 -28.21
CA ARG A 196 -7.90 -117.57 -29.41
C ARG A 196 -6.92 -118.74 -29.25
N ALA A 197 -5.86 -118.56 -28.47
CA ALA A 197 -4.87 -119.60 -28.14
C ALA A 197 -5.34 -120.62 -27.07
N GLY A 198 -6.55 -120.46 -26.51
CA GLY A 198 -7.13 -121.41 -25.56
C GLY A 198 -6.35 -121.56 -24.25
N GLU A 199 -6.11 -122.79 -23.79
CA GLU A 199 -5.39 -123.07 -22.53
C GLU A 199 -3.94 -122.56 -22.54
N ALA A 200 -3.27 -122.53 -23.69
CA ALA A 200 -1.90 -122.03 -23.81
C ALA A 200 -1.79 -120.49 -23.65
N GLY A 201 -2.88 -119.76 -23.87
CA GLY A 201 -2.96 -118.30 -23.80
C GLY A 201 -3.39 -117.74 -22.45
N ARG A 202 -3.74 -118.58 -21.47
CA ARG A 202 -4.34 -118.15 -20.18
C ARG A 202 -3.48 -117.13 -19.42
N GLY A 203 -2.16 -117.32 -19.38
CA GLY A 203 -1.22 -116.38 -18.75
C GLY A 203 -1.15 -115.03 -19.48
N PHE A 204 -1.15 -115.05 -20.81
CA PHE A 204 -1.17 -113.84 -21.63
C PHE A 204 -2.49 -113.06 -21.51
N ALA A 205 -3.62 -113.75 -21.35
CA ALA A 205 -4.92 -113.11 -21.15
C ALA A 205 -4.97 -112.32 -19.83
N VAL A 206 -4.36 -112.84 -18.75
CA VAL A 206 -4.28 -112.12 -17.47
C VAL A 206 -3.41 -110.87 -17.59
N VAL A 207 -2.24 -110.98 -18.24
CA VAL A 207 -1.36 -109.83 -18.48
C VAL A 207 -2.06 -108.78 -19.35
N ALA A 208 -2.75 -109.20 -20.41
CA ALA A 208 -3.52 -108.29 -21.27
C ALA A 208 -4.62 -107.56 -20.49
N SER A 209 -5.33 -108.23 -19.57
CA SER A 209 -6.33 -107.58 -18.71
C SER A 209 -5.71 -106.58 -17.73
N GLU A 210 -4.54 -106.89 -17.16
CA GLU A 210 -3.85 -105.98 -16.23
C GLU A 210 -3.31 -104.74 -16.95
N VAL A 211 -2.71 -104.91 -18.14
CA VAL A 211 -2.26 -103.81 -19.00
C VAL A 211 -3.44 -102.93 -19.42
N ARG A 212 -4.60 -103.53 -19.72
CA ARG A 212 -5.83 -102.81 -20.02
C ARG A 212 -6.31 -101.97 -18.83
N GLY A 213 -6.34 -102.56 -17.64
CA GLY A 213 -6.70 -101.86 -16.40
C GLY A 213 -5.74 -100.70 -16.08
N LEU A 214 -4.44 -100.88 -16.35
CA LEU A 214 -3.45 -99.80 -16.22
C LEU A 214 -3.68 -98.69 -17.24
N ALA A 215 -3.99 -99.03 -18.49
CA ALA A 215 -4.29 -98.06 -19.54
C ALA A 215 -5.53 -97.21 -19.23
N ASP A 216 -6.63 -97.82 -18.76
CA ASP A 216 -7.84 -97.10 -18.34
C ASP A 216 -7.57 -96.18 -17.14
N ARG A 217 -6.73 -96.61 -16.18
CA ARG A 217 -6.29 -95.78 -15.05
C ARG A 217 -5.43 -94.60 -15.53
N SER A 218 -4.52 -94.82 -16.47
CA SER A 218 -3.69 -93.76 -17.07
C SER A 218 -4.54 -92.73 -17.82
N ALA A 219 -5.54 -93.17 -18.61
CA ALA A 219 -6.46 -92.27 -19.31
C ALA A 219 -7.29 -91.42 -18.33
N THR A 220 -7.80 -92.05 -17.25
CA THR A 220 -8.54 -91.33 -16.21
C THR A 220 -7.65 -90.27 -15.54
N ALA A 221 -6.42 -90.63 -15.15
CA ALA A 221 -5.48 -89.69 -14.54
C ALA A 221 -5.07 -88.56 -15.50
N ALA A 222 -4.85 -88.87 -16.78
CA ALA A 222 -4.57 -87.87 -17.81
C ALA A 222 -5.71 -86.86 -17.94
N LYS A 223 -6.97 -87.33 -17.94
CA LYS A 223 -8.16 -86.47 -17.98
C LYS A 223 -8.28 -85.57 -16.76
N ASP A 224 -8.02 -86.11 -15.56
CA ASP A 224 -8.03 -85.32 -14.32
C ASP A 224 -6.94 -84.22 -14.34
N ILE A 225 -5.73 -84.55 -14.79
CA ILE A 225 -4.65 -83.57 -14.94
C ILE A 225 -5.02 -82.52 -16.01
N SER A 226 -5.61 -82.93 -17.13
CA SER A 226 -6.08 -82.01 -18.16
C SER A 226 -7.09 -80.99 -17.62
N ASN A 227 -8.02 -81.43 -16.77
CA ASN A 227 -8.98 -80.54 -16.12
C ASN A 227 -8.29 -79.55 -15.18
N LEU A 228 -7.29 -79.99 -14.41
CA LEU A 228 -6.51 -79.12 -13.53
C LEU A 228 -5.67 -78.09 -14.30
N ILE A 229 -5.10 -78.47 -15.44
CA ILE A 229 -4.37 -77.55 -16.32
C ILE A 229 -5.33 -76.51 -16.91
N ALA A 230 -6.49 -76.92 -17.40
CA ALA A 230 -7.49 -76.00 -17.95
C ALA A 230 -7.98 -74.97 -16.90
N ALA A 231 -8.21 -75.43 -15.66
CA ALA A 231 -8.52 -74.54 -14.54
C ALA A 231 -7.35 -73.58 -14.26
N SER A 232 -6.11 -74.07 -14.27
CA SER A 232 -4.92 -73.25 -14.04
C SER A 232 -4.74 -72.16 -15.11
N VAL A 233 -4.98 -72.47 -16.39
CA VAL A 233 -4.96 -71.48 -17.48
C VAL A 233 -5.97 -70.37 -17.22
N THR A 234 -7.21 -70.73 -16.86
CA THR A 234 -8.29 -69.77 -16.56
C THR A 234 -7.91 -68.83 -15.40
N GLU A 235 -7.32 -69.37 -14.32
CA GLU A 235 -6.86 -68.58 -13.17
C GLU A 235 -5.70 -67.65 -13.54
N VAL A 236 -4.77 -68.10 -14.39
CA VAL A 236 -3.64 -67.28 -14.87
C VAL A 236 -4.12 -66.15 -15.77
N GLU A 237 -5.08 -66.41 -16.67
CA GLU A 237 -5.72 -65.37 -17.50
C GLU A 237 -6.42 -64.31 -16.63
N ALA A 238 -7.19 -64.75 -15.63
CA ALA A 238 -7.86 -63.86 -14.68
C ALA A 238 -6.83 -63.03 -13.88
N GLY A 239 -5.76 -63.66 -13.40
CA GLY A 239 -4.65 -62.99 -12.71
C GLY A 239 -3.94 -61.95 -13.59
N SER A 240 -3.63 -62.31 -14.83
CA SER A 240 -3.02 -61.44 -15.83
C SER A 240 -3.89 -60.20 -16.11
N SER A 241 -5.21 -60.39 -16.25
CA SER A 241 -6.17 -59.29 -16.41
C SER A 241 -6.19 -58.33 -15.22
N LEU A 242 -6.17 -58.86 -13.99
CA LEU A 242 -6.11 -58.03 -12.77
C LEU A 242 -4.81 -57.23 -12.68
N VAL A 243 -3.67 -57.87 -12.94
CA VAL A 243 -2.36 -57.21 -12.93
C VAL A 243 -2.26 -56.13 -14.02
N SER A 244 -2.85 -56.37 -15.20
CA SER A 244 -2.93 -55.35 -16.26
C SER A 244 -3.70 -54.11 -15.80
N LYS A 245 -4.87 -54.29 -15.16
CA LYS A 245 -5.67 -53.19 -14.59
C LYS A 245 -4.91 -52.45 -13.49
N THR A 246 -4.13 -53.15 -12.67
CA THR A 246 -3.23 -52.52 -11.69
C THR A 246 -2.18 -51.65 -12.39
N GLY A 247 -1.60 -52.12 -13.49
CA GLY A 247 -0.65 -51.35 -14.31
C GLY A 247 -1.27 -50.06 -14.87
N GLU A 248 -2.46 -50.14 -15.46
CA GLU A 248 -3.20 -48.96 -15.96
C GLU A 248 -3.50 -47.95 -14.83
N SER A 249 -3.87 -48.45 -13.65
CA SER A 249 -4.15 -47.60 -12.49
C SER A 249 -2.89 -46.89 -11.98
N LEU A 250 -1.74 -47.59 -11.95
CA LEU A 250 -0.45 -47.00 -11.58
C LEU A 250 0.01 -45.94 -12.60
N ALA A 251 -0.21 -46.16 -13.90
CA ALA A 251 0.06 -45.15 -14.92
C ALA A 251 -0.76 -43.87 -14.68
N GLY A 252 -2.05 -44.01 -14.40
CA GLY A 252 -2.91 -42.86 -14.06
C GLY A 252 -2.51 -42.16 -12.75
N ILE A 253 -1.94 -42.89 -11.78
CA ILE A 253 -1.36 -42.30 -10.56
C ILE A 253 -0.09 -41.50 -10.90
N SER A 254 0.78 -42.03 -11.76
CA SER A 254 1.99 -41.34 -12.22
C SER A 254 1.67 -40.00 -12.89
N ASP A 255 0.69 -39.97 -13.79
CA ASP A 255 0.23 -38.73 -14.43
C ASP A 255 -0.26 -37.68 -13.41
N LYS A 256 -0.99 -38.13 -12.38
CA LYS A 256 -1.43 -37.25 -11.28
C LYS A 256 -0.26 -36.72 -10.48
N ILE A 257 0.75 -37.54 -10.18
CA ILE A 257 1.96 -37.14 -9.47
C ILE A 257 2.71 -36.06 -10.26
N ILE A 258 2.85 -36.22 -11.59
CA ILE A 258 3.46 -35.22 -12.47
C ILE A 258 2.69 -33.90 -12.39
N THR A 259 1.35 -33.97 -12.46
CA THR A 259 0.50 -32.77 -12.37
C THR A 259 0.68 -32.06 -11.02
N ILE A 260 0.76 -32.80 -9.92
CA ILE A 260 1.02 -32.25 -8.58
C ILE A 260 2.41 -31.59 -8.53
N ALA A 261 3.43 -32.22 -9.12
CA ALA A 261 4.78 -31.65 -9.19
C ALA A 261 4.79 -30.30 -9.91
N THR A 262 4.05 -30.16 -11.02
CA THR A 262 3.88 -28.89 -11.73
C THR A 262 3.22 -27.83 -10.85
N MET A 263 2.13 -28.15 -10.16
CA MET A 263 1.46 -27.20 -9.26
C MET A 263 2.39 -26.73 -8.13
N ILE A 264 3.19 -27.62 -7.56
CA ILE A 264 4.15 -27.26 -6.51
C ILE A 264 5.24 -26.32 -7.06
N ALA A 265 5.69 -26.53 -8.30
CA ALA A 265 6.65 -25.64 -8.95
C ALA A 265 6.06 -24.23 -9.13
N GLU A 266 4.83 -24.13 -9.63
CA GLU A 266 4.10 -22.86 -9.80
C GLU A 266 3.87 -22.16 -8.44
N MET A 267 3.56 -22.92 -7.38
CA MET A 267 3.43 -22.39 -6.02
C MET A 267 4.75 -21.81 -5.52
N SER A 268 5.87 -22.50 -5.76
CA SER A 268 7.20 -22.03 -5.34
C SER A 268 7.61 -20.76 -6.07
N GLU A 269 7.31 -20.67 -7.36
CA GLU A 269 7.54 -19.46 -8.17
C GLU A 269 6.67 -18.30 -7.67
N SER A 270 5.36 -18.55 -7.47
CA SER A 270 4.42 -17.56 -6.95
C SER A 270 4.83 -17.04 -5.56
N ALA A 271 5.31 -17.91 -4.67
CA ALA A 271 5.78 -17.50 -3.36
C ALA A 271 7.05 -16.63 -3.43
N SER A 272 7.96 -16.94 -4.36
CA SER A 272 9.15 -16.10 -4.63
C SER A 272 8.75 -14.71 -5.13
N ASP A 273 7.81 -14.64 -6.09
CA ASP A 273 7.31 -13.39 -6.64
C ASP A 273 6.59 -12.55 -5.57
N GLN A 274 5.76 -13.19 -4.74
CA GLN A 274 5.09 -12.53 -3.61
C GLN A 274 6.09 -11.97 -2.60
N SER A 275 7.17 -12.70 -2.30
CA SER A 275 8.22 -12.22 -1.41
C SER A 275 8.90 -10.97 -1.95
N SER A 276 9.22 -10.94 -3.25
CA SER A 276 9.78 -9.75 -3.91
C SER A 276 8.83 -8.56 -3.84
N GLN A 277 7.54 -8.77 -4.15
CA GLN A 277 6.52 -7.73 -4.10
C GLN A 277 6.31 -7.20 -2.68
N LEU A 278 6.33 -8.07 -1.67
CA LEU A 278 6.26 -7.66 -0.27
C LEU A 278 7.45 -6.79 0.13
N GLY A 279 8.65 -7.06 -0.41
CA GLY A 279 9.82 -6.20 -0.22
C GLY A 279 9.56 -4.76 -0.70
N GLU A 280 8.95 -4.60 -1.88
CA GLU A 280 8.57 -3.27 -2.41
C GLU A 280 7.52 -2.59 -1.53
N VAL A 281 6.50 -3.33 -1.08
CA VAL A 281 5.46 -2.81 -0.19
C VAL A 281 6.05 -2.39 1.16
N THR A 282 6.96 -3.16 1.74
CA THR A 282 7.67 -2.80 2.98
C THR A 282 8.45 -1.50 2.82
N MET A 283 9.14 -1.31 1.68
CA MET A 283 9.81 -0.03 1.40
C MET A 283 8.82 1.14 1.27
N ALA A 284 7.68 0.92 0.61
CA ALA A 284 6.64 1.94 0.50
C ALA A 284 6.09 2.34 1.88
N VAL A 285 5.81 1.38 2.75
CA VAL A 285 5.35 1.63 4.13
C VAL A 285 6.41 2.38 4.94
N SER A 286 7.70 2.03 4.80
CA SER A 286 8.79 2.77 5.45
C SER A 286 8.87 4.24 4.99
N ASN A 287 8.61 4.51 3.71
CA ASN A 287 8.54 5.88 3.21
C ASN A 287 7.33 6.65 3.77
N ILE A 288 6.17 5.98 3.92
CA ILE A 288 4.99 6.57 4.56
C ILE A 288 5.28 6.87 6.04
N ASP A 289 5.95 5.97 6.76
CA ASP A 289 6.35 6.18 8.15
C ASP A 289 7.23 7.42 8.30
N ARG A 290 8.28 7.53 7.46
CA ARG A 290 9.15 8.72 7.44
C ARG A 290 8.38 10.00 7.18
N GLY A 291 7.50 10.02 6.17
CA GLY A 291 6.65 11.18 5.89
C GLY A 291 5.69 11.51 7.03
N THR A 292 5.22 10.50 7.76
CA THR A 292 4.37 10.66 8.95
C THR A 292 5.16 11.32 10.07
N GLN A 293 6.40 10.91 10.33
CA GLN A 293 7.27 11.54 11.32
C GLN A 293 7.64 12.99 10.94
N GLU A 294 7.94 13.25 9.66
CA GLU A 294 8.18 14.60 9.14
C GLU A 294 6.95 15.50 9.34
N ASN A 295 5.75 15.00 9.03
CA ASN A 295 4.50 15.74 9.25
C ASN A 295 4.25 16.05 10.73
N ALA A 296 4.61 15.13 11.64
CA ALA A 296 4.49 15.35 13.08
C ALA A 296 5.40 16.49 13.53
N ALA A 297 6.66 16.48 13.09
CA ALA A 297 7.63 17.53 13.39
C ALA A 297 7.19 18.89 12.84
N VAL A 298 6.68 18.94 11.60
CA VAL A 298 6.17 20.17 10.98
C VAL A 298 4.94 20.70 11.73
N ALA A 299 4.04 19.84 12.19
CA ALA A 299 2.88 20.23 12.98
C ALA A 299 3.27 20.85 14.34
N GLU A 300 4.25 20.24 15.03
CA GLU A 300 4.78 20.77 16.29
C GLU A 300 5.49 22.12 16.09
N GLN A 301 6.36 22.22 15.09
CA GLN A 301 7.05 23.47 14.75
C GLN A 301 6.07 24.58 14.37
N SER A 302 5.04 24.26 13.58
CA SER A 302 4.01 25.23 13.19
C SER A 302 3.21 25.73 14.39
N THR A 303 2.88 24.83 15.32
CA THR A 303 2.19 25.20 16.56
C THR A 303 3.04 26.13 17.42
N ALA A 304 4.33 25.83 17.58
CA ALA A 304 5.27 26.68 18.32
C ALA A 304 5.46 28.06 17.66
N ALA A 305 5.59 28.10 16.33
CA ALA A 305 5.70 29.35 15.57
C ALA A 305 4.45 30.23 15.74
N CYS A 306 3.25 29.62 15.68
CA CYS A 306 1.99 30.33 15.89
C CYS A 306 1.87 30.88 17.33
N GLN A 307 2.31 30.14 18.34
CA GLN A 307 2.34 30.63 19.72
C GLN A 307 3.28 31.84 19.87
N SER A 308 4.45 31.82 19.22
CA SER A 308 5.36 32.96 19.20
C SER A 308 4.75 34.18 18.51
N LEU A 309 4.09 33.99 17.36
CA LEU A 309 3.38 35.06 16.66
C LEU A 309 2.22 35.63 17.48
N LEU A 310 1.48 34.79 18.19
CA LEU A 310 0.41 35.20 19.09
C LEU A 310 0.95 36.06 20.24
N GLN A 311 2.08 35.68 20.83
CA GLN A 311 2.74 36.45 21.88
C GLN A 311 3.26 37.80 21.36
N GLN A 312 3.93 37.82 20.20
CA GLN A 312 4.41 39.06 19.57
C GLN A 312 3.25 39.99 19.17
N SER A 313 2.16 39.43 18.64
CA SER A 313 0.93 40.17 18.35
C SER A 313 0.33 40.80 19.61
N GLY A 314 0.35 40.06 20.74
CA GLY A 314 -0.09 40.56 22.04
C GLY A 314 0.75 41.75 22.51
N GLN A 315 2.07 41.63 22.47
CA GLN A 315 3.00 42.71 22.83
C GLN A 315 2.81 43.96 21.95
N LEU A 316 2.65 43.78 20.64
CA LEU A 316 2.35 44.88 19.72
C LEU A 316 0.99 45.53 20.03
N SER A 317 -0.02 44.72 20.38
CA SER A 317 -1.33 45.23 20.77
C SER A 317 -1.27 46.08 22.05
N GLU A 318 -0.46 45.68 23.04
CA GLU A 318 -0.25 46.45 24.28
C GLU A 318 0.48 47.78 24.01
N LEU A 319 1.49 47.77 23.14
CA LEU A 319 2.20 49.00 22.74
C LEU A 319 1.26 49.97 22.04
N VAL A 320 0.37 49.48 21.16
CA VAL A 320 -0.55 50.33 20.41
C VAL A 320 -1.75 50.80 21.24
N GLN A 321 -2.14 50.05 22.30
CA GLN A 321 -3.18 50.47 23.24
C GLN A 321 -2.86 51.77 24.00
N GLN A 322 -1.58 52.17 24.05
CA GLN A 322 -1.18 53.45 24.62
C GLN A 322 -1.72 54.65 23.81
N PHE A 323 -2.06 54.43 22.53
CA PHE A 323 -2.65 55.44 21.67
C PHE A 323 -4.18 55.39 21.72
N LYS A 324 -4.81 56.51 22.09
CA LYS A 324 -6.26 56.70 22.07
C LYS A 324 -6.69 57.02 20.66
N LEU A 325 -7.06 55.99 19.91
CA LEU A 325 -7.78 56.12 18.65
C LEU A 325 -9.22 56.50 19.00
N GLY A 326 -9.67 57.67 18.53
CA GLY A 326 -11.09 58.00 18.62
C GLY A 326 -11.93 56.93 17.92
N GLY A 327 -13.19 56.80 18.32
CA GLY A 327 -14.15 55.86 17.74
C GLY A 327 -14.50 55.94 16.23
N PRO A 328 -13.99 56.86 15.37
CA PRO A 328 -14.20 56.71 13.93
C PRO A 328 -13.66 55.40 13.36
N THR A 329 -14.48 54.78 12.51
CA THR A 329 -14.10 53.65 11.66
C THR A 329 -12.98 54.04 10.69
N GLN A 330 -12.19 53.07 10.23
CA GLN A 330 -11.08 53.27 9.29
C GLN A 330 -11.51 54.03 8.02
N ASP A 331 -12.74 53.80 7.56
CA ASP A 331 -13.37 54.52 6.45
C ASP A 331 -13.71 55.99 6.78
N GLN A 332 -14.12 56.27 8.02
CA GLN A 332 -14.34 57.65 8.48
C GLN A 332 -13.01 58.39 8.59
N LEU A 333 -11.98 57.79 9.20
CA LEU A 333 -10.64 58.37 9.29
C LEU A 333 -10.05 58.70 7.92
N ARG A 334 -10.24 57.82 6.92
CA ARG A 334 -9.77 58.03 5.55
C ARG A 334 -10.48 59.18 4.84
N ARG A 335 -11.82 59.21 4.88
CA ARG A 335 -12.60 60.31 4.26
C ARG A 335 -12.32 61.67 4.89
N GLU A 336 -12.08 61.65 6.20
CA GLU A 336 -11.78 62.85 6.96
C GLU A 336 -10.35 63.32 6.67
N LEU A 337 -9.37 62.42 6.53
CA LEU A 337 -8.03 62.76 6.02
C LEU A 337 -8.05 63.36 4.60
N GLU A 338 -8.92 62.84 3.73
CA GLU A 338 -9.12 63.38 2.38
C GLU A 338 -9.75 64.79 2.40
N SER A 339 -10.49 65.16 3.45
CA SER A 339 -11.09 66.49 3.58
C SER A 339 -10.17 67.54 4.22
N VAL A 340 -9.33 67.16 5.18
CA VAL A 340 -8.41 68.10 5.87
C VAL A 340 -7.09 68.28 5.13
N ALA A 341 -6.65 67.30 4.31
CA ALA A 341 -5.40 67.37 3.57
C ALA A 341 -5.48 66.69 2.18
N PRO A 342 -6.11 67.34 1.17
CA PRO A 342 -6.29 66.77 -0.17
C PRO A 342 -4.97 66.42 -0.90
N HIS A 343 -3.84 66.98 -0.47
CA HIS A 343 -2.52 66.72 -1.05
C HIS A 343 -1.76 65.55 -0.39
N ALA A 344 -2.24 65.01 0.73
CA ALA A 344 -1.56 63.92 1.45
C ALA A 344 -1.61 62.56 0.71
N PHE A 345 -2.53 62.41 -0.25
CA PHE A 345 -2.72 61.21 -1.08
C PHE A 345 -2.45 61.42 -2.58
N ALA A 346 -1.80 62.53 -2.96
CA ALA A 346 -1.39 62.73 -4.34
C ALA A 346 -0.49 61.55 -4.76
N LYS A 347 -1.00 60.69 -5.66
CA LYS A 347 -0.21 59.61 -6.27
C LYS A 347 1.06 60.23 -6.84
N GLN A 348 2.22 59.80 -6.33
CA GLN A 348 3.49 60.07 -7.00
C GLN A 348 3.36 59.63 -8.47
N PRO A 349 3.88 60.41 -9.44
CA PRO A 349 3.87 60.00 -10.83
C PRO A 349 4.64 58.68 -10.93
N GLN A 350 3.95 57.60 -11.30
CA GLN A 350 4.61 56.33 -11.60
C GLN A 350 5.57 56.56 -12.77
N ALA A 351 6.86 56.44 -12.51
CA ALA A 351 7.86 56.37 -13.56
C ALA A 351 7.53 55.15 -14.45
N SER A 352 7.16 55.42 -15.70
CA SER A 352 6.94 54.41 -16.73
C SER A 352 8.24 53.70 -17.07
N GLY A 353 8.58 52.67 -16.31
CA GLY A 353 9.66 51.74 -16.61
C GLY A 353 9.10 50.43 -17.14
N SER A 354 8.75 50.38 -18.43
CA SER A 354 8.48 49.11 -19.12
C SER A 354 9.79 48.31 -19.23
N PRO A 355 9.86 47.05 -18.76
CA PRO A 355 11.05 46.21 -18.97
C PRO A 355 11.08 45.73 -20.42
N GLN A 356 12.13 46.12 -21.13
CA GLN A 356 12.46 45.64 -22.47
C GLN A 356 12.75 44.14 -22.39
N LYS A 357 11.93 43.32 -23.07
CA LYS A 357 12.18 41.88 -23.26
C LYS A 357 13.54 41.70 -23.95
N ARG A 358 14.52 41.17 -23.20
CA ARG A 358 15.78 40.67 -23.76
C ARG A 358 15.52 39.26 -24.30
N ALA A 359 15.48 39.13 -25.61
CA ALA A 359 15.54 37.85 -26.29
C ALA A 359 16.91 37.21 -26.03
N THR A 360 16.94 36.05 -25.39
CA THR A 360 18.11 35.17 -25.40
C THR A 360 17.90 34.11 -26.47
N SER A 361 18.56 34.34 -27.59
CA SER A 361 18.96 33.32 -28.56
C SER A 361 20.34 32.78 -28.14
N SER A 362 20.44 31.48 -27.82
CA SER A 362 21.61 30.60 -28.00
C SER A 362 21.19 29.22 -27.45
N ALA A 363 20.90 28.21 -28.26
CA ALA A 363 21.87 27.32 -28.92
C ALA A 363 22.83 26.65 -27.94
N ALA A 364 22.44 25.45 -27.46
CA ALA A 364 23.18 24.19 -27.45
C ALA A 364 22.29 23.10 -26.86
#